data_AF-A0A7V6YGG9-F1
#
_entry.id   AF-A0A7V6YGG9-F1
#
_cell.length_a   1.000
_cell.length_b   1.000
_cell.length_c   1.000
_cell.angle_alpha   90.00
_cell.angle_beta   90.00
_cell.angle_gamma   90.00
#
_symmetry.space_group_name_H-M   'P 1'
#
loop_
_entity.id
_entity.type
_entity.pdbx_description
1 polymer ?
#
loop_
_entity_poly.entity_id
_entity_poly.type
_entity_poly.pdbx_seq_one_letter_code
_entity_poly.pdbx_strand_id
1 'polypeptide(L)' 'MGQFHLKSSFQPKGDQPEAIQALVEGLRAGHVHQTLLGATGTGKTFTMANVIAAVQRPTLVIAP' A
#
# COMPACT_ATOMS: atom_id res chain seq x y z
N MET A 1 -6.37 -19.45 5.92
CA MET A 1 -6.33 -17.99 6.13
C MET A 1 -6.99 -17.31 4.94
N GLY A 2 -7.81 -16.28 5.15
CA GLY A 2 -8.52 -15.59 4.06
C GLY A 2 -7.61 -14.63 3.29
N GLN A 3 -7.86 -14.48 1.99
CA GLN A 3 -7.21 -13.44 1.18
C GLN A 3 -7.83 -12.07 1.45
N PHE A 4 -6.99 -11.03 1.49
CA PHE A 4 -7.42 -9.64 1.56
C PHE A 4 -8.00 -9.21 0.21
N HIS A 5 -9.28 -8.83 0.19
CA HIS A 5 -9.97 -8.35 -1.00
C HIS A 5 -10.27 -6.87 -0.87
N LEU A 6 -9.52 -6.03 -1.59
CA LEU A 6 -9.76 -4.59 -1.63
C LEU A 6 -11.03 -4.30 -2.44
N LYS A 7 -12.04 -3.71 -1.81
CA LYS A 7 -13.24 -3.20 -2.46
C LYS A 7 -13.21 -1.68 -2.48
N SER A 8 -13.25 -1.10 -3.68
CA SER A 8 -13.29 0.34 -3.89
C SER A 8 -13.92 0.64 -5.25
N SER A 9 -14.64 1.75 -5.36
CA SER A 9 -15.07 2.32 -6.64
C SER A 9 -13.94 3.12 -7.33
N PHE A 10 -12.87 3.42 -6.60
CA PHE A 10 -11.72 4.15 -7.09
C PHE A 10 -10.65 3.19 -7.62
N GLN A 11 -9.96 3.61 -8.66
CA GLN A 11 -8.73 2.99 -9.15
C GLN A 11 -7.54 3.87 -8.76
N PRO A 12 -6.35 3.30 -8.53
CA PRO A 12 -5.13 4.08 -8.32
C PRO A 12 -4.91 5.08 -9.46
N LYS A 13 -4.62 6.34 -9.11
CA LYS A 13 -4.43 7.45 -10.05
C LYS A 13 -3.29 8.36 -9.60
N GLY A 14 -2.81 9.22 -10.50
CA GLY A 14 -1.65 10.08 -10.25
C GLY A 14 -0.43 9.23 -9.93
N ASP A 15 0.30 9.56 -8.87
CA ASP A 15 1.53 8.86 -8.46
C ASP A 15 1.25 7.57 -7.65
N GLN A 16 -0.01 7.26 -7.37
CA GLN A 16 -0.37 6.08 -6.57
C GLN A 16 0.09 4.75 -7.20
N PRO A 17 -0.08 4.48 -8.52
CA PRO A 17 0.35 3.22 -9.11
C PRO A 17 1.85 2.96 -8.94
N GLU A 18 2.68 3.97 -9.17
CA GLU A 18 4.13 3.88 -9.02
C GLU A 18 4.52 3.67 -7.54
N ALA A 19 3.92 4.44 -6.63
CA ALA A 19 4.16 4.28 -5.19
C ALA A 19 3.77 2.88 -4.68
N ILE A 20 2.64 2.34 -5.15
CA ILE A 20 2.21 0.97 -4.83
C ILE A 20 3.25 -0.03 -5.34
N GLN A 21 3.65 0.09 -6.61
CA GLN A 21 4.62 -0.82 -7.22
C GLN A 21 5.95 -0.83 -6.46
N ALA A 22 6.52 0.36 -6.19
CA ALA A 22 7.79 0.49 -5.48
C ALA A 22 7.76 -0.15 -4.08
N LEU A 23 6.69 0.08 -3.32
CA LEU A 23 6.53 -0.51 -1.98
C LEU A 23 6.37 -2.03 -2.03
N VAL A 24 5.61 -2.55 -3.00
CA VAL A 24 5.41 -4.00 -3.20
C VAL A 24 6.72 -4.67 -3.58
N GLU A 25 7.48 -4.08 -4.50
CA GLU A 25 8.79 -4.58 -4.91
C GLU A 25 9.78 -4.56 -3.75
N GLY A 26 9.87 -3.47 -2.99
CA GLY A 26 10.71 -3.40 -1.80
C GLY A 26 10.34 -4.45 -0.75
N LEU A 27 9.05 -4.72 -0.55
CA LEU A 27 8.59 -5.78 0.37
C LEU A 27 8.98 -7.18 -0.12
N ARG A 28 8.91 -7.43 -1.44
CA ARG A 28 9.32 -8.70 -2.06
C ARG A 28 10.84 -8.88 -2.07
N ALA A 29 11.60 -7.79 -2.17
CA ALA A 29 13.06 -7.77 -2.06
C ALA A 29 13.55 -7.93 -0.61
N GLY A 30 12.66 -7.92 0.39
CA GLY A 30 13.01 -8.09 1.79
C GLY A 30 13.48 -6.80 2.48
N HIS A 31 13.21 -5.63 1.91
CA HIS A 31 13.50 -4.36 2.57
C HIS A 31 12.71 -4.24 3.87
N VAL A 32 13.42 -4.08 4.99
CA VAL A 32 12.82 -3.99 6.33
C VAL A 32 12.18 -2.62 6.56
N HIS A 33 12.79 -1.56 6.01
CA HIS A 33 12.34 -0.19 6.19
C HIS A 33 12.06 0.46 4.84
N GLN A 34 10.89 1.06 4.71
CA GLN A 34 10.45 1.81 3.53
C GLN A 34 9.59 2.98 3.98
N THR A 35 9.58 4.06 3.20
CA THR A 35 8.83 5.28 3.53
C THR A 35 7.98 5.71 2.34
N LEU A 36 6.67 5.82 2.56
CA LEU A 36 5.75 6.44 1.61
C LEU A 36 5.68 7.95 1.89
N LEU A 37 6.45 8.74 1.14
CA LEU A 37 6.37 10.20 1.20
C LEU A 37 5.19 10.68 0.35
N GLY A 38 4.06 11.00 0.98
CA GLY A 38 2.88 11.50 0.29
C GLY A 38 2.34 12.78 0.91
N ALA A 39 2.02 13.77 0.08
CA ALA A 39 1.38 15.01 0.52
C ALA A 39 0.00 14.75 1.17
N THR A 40 -0.51 15.72 1.93
CA THR A 40 -1.86 15.65 2.50
C THR A 40 -2.90 15.59 1.38
N GLY A 41 -3.95 14.77 1.53
CA GLY A 41 -5.01 14.63 0.54
C GLY A 41 -4.72 13.69 -0.64
N THR A 42 -3.50 13.15 -0.78
CA THR A 42 -3.11 12.25 -1.89
C THR A 42 -3.65 10.82 -1.81
N GLY A 43 -4.39 10.48 -0.75
CA GLY A 43 -5.00 9.16 -0.60
C GLY A 43 -4.05 8.07 -0.08
N LYS A 44 -3.09 8.40 0.80
CA LYS A 44 -2.11 7.44 1.38
C LYS A 44 -2.74 6.16 1.94
N THR A 45 -3.91 6.23 2.58
CA THR A 45 -4.63 5.04 3.06
C THR A 45 -5.00 4.10 1.92
N PHE A 46 -5.46 4.63 0.78
CA PHE A 46 -5.80 3.84 -0.38
C PHE A 46 -4.57 3.23 -1.04
N THR A 47 -3.46 3.99 -1.12
CA THR A 47 -2.15 3.46 -1.53
C THR A 47 -1.74 2.27 -0.68
N MET A 48 -1.76 2.40 0.66
CA MET A 48 -1.40 1.31 1.57
C MET A 48 -2.36 0.12 1.49
N ALA A 49 -3.66 0.34 1.30
CA ALA A 49 -4.62 -0.74 1.11
C ALA A 49 -4.33 -1.58 -0.16
N ASN A 50 -3.90 -0.93 -1.25
CA ASN A 50 -3.47 -1.63 -2.46
C ASN A 50 -2.17 -2.42 -2.22
N VAL A 51 -1.21 -1.86 -1.47
CA VAL A 51 0.02 -2.58 -1.09
C VAL A 51 -0.32 -3.83 -0.26
N ILE A 52 -1.16 -3.70 0.77
CA ILE A 52 -1.61 -4.81 1.62
C ILE A 52 -2.32 -5.89 0.77
N ALA A 53 -3.20 -5.48 -0.14
CA ALA A 53 -3.88 -6.39 -1.07
C ALA A 53 -2.90 -7.11 -2.03
N ALA A 54 -1.82 -6.45 -2.47
CA ALA A 54 -0.85 -7.06 -3.35
C ALA A 54 0.09 -8.05 -2.64
N VAL A 55 0.41 -7.82 -1.36
CA VAL A 55 1.36 -8.67 -0.61
C VAL A 55 0.70 -9.77 0.21
N GLN A 56 -0.59 -9.67 0.53
CA GLN A 56 -1.36 -10.69 1.23
C GLN A 56 -0.73 -11.12 2.57
N ARG A 57 -0.24 -10.15 3.34
CA ARG A 57 0.38 -10.36 4.65
C ARG A 57 -0.50 -9.78 5.76
N PRO A 58 -0.66 -10.47 6.90
CA PRO A 58 -1.22 -9.85 8.10
C PRO A 58 -0.47 -8.55 8.42
N THR A 59 -1.21 -7.45 8.60
CA THR A 59 -0.63 -6.11 8.69
C THR A 59 -1.17 -5.40 9.94
N LEU A 60 -0.29 -4.73 10.68
CA LEU A 60 -0.63 -3.86 11.80
C LEU A 60 -0.40 -2.40 11.37
N VAL A 61 -1.43 -1.56 11.55
CA VAL A 61 -1.33 -0.11 11.38
C VAL A 61 -1.36 0.52 12.76
N ILE A 62 -0.33 1.31 13.08
CA ILE A 62 -0.20 2.01 14.36
C ILE A 62 -0.51 3.49 14.12
N ALA A 63 -1.40 4.06 14.94
CA ALA A 63 -1.75 5.47 14.92
C ALA A 63 -1.40 6.11 16.29
N PRO A 64 -1.02 7.40 16.33
CA PRO A 64 -0.84 8.14 17.58
C PRO A 64 -2.14 8.37 18.33
#